data_AF-A0A3B6V9A2-F1
#
_entry.id   AF-A0A3B6V9A2-F1
#
_cell.length_a   1.000
_cell.length_b   1.000
_cell.length_c   1.000
_cell.angle_alpha   90.00
_cell.angle_beta   90.00
_cell.angle_gamma   90.00
#
_symmetry.space_group_name_H-M   'P 1'
#
loop_
_entity.id
_entity.type
_entity.pdbx_description
1 polymer ?
#
loop_
_entity_poly.entity_id
_entity_poly.type
_entity_poly.pdbx_seq_one_letter_code
_entity_poly.pdbx_strand_id
1 'polypeptide(L)'
;MKKGTVRSVPMLVLLSIVTCGIYYLYWIYKTTDEIKNFMGREDINPALELILVLVTCNIYSLYWYYKYGKIVYLEMTSKAGMDNSEDSTVLLVILGLLVYVVACAIMQDKLNSIWNSIDDSENTASSTENN
;
A
#
# COMPACT_ATOMS: atom_id res chain seq x y z
N MET A 1 -13.39 -9.25 5.37
CA MET A 1 -12.36 -8.23 5.05
C MET A 1 -12.37 -8.07 3.54
N LYS A 2 -12.39 -6.84 2.98
CA LYS A 2 -12.31 -6.69 1.52
C LYS A 2 -10.84 -6.64 1.11
N LYS A 3 -10.41 -7.62 0.29
CA LYS A 3 -9.04 -7.72 -0.22
C LYS A 3 -8.72 -6.57 -1.19
N GLY A 4 -7.47 -6.12 -1.18
CA GLY A 4 -6.93 -5.25 -2.20
C GLY A 4 -6.69 -6.00 -3.52
N THR A 5 -6.41 -5.27 -4.60
CA THR A 5 -6.05 -5.88 -5.88
C THR A 5 -4.54 -6.06 -5.97
N VAL A 6 -4.06 -7.27 -6.28
CA VAL A 6 -2.64 -7.50 -6.62
C VAL A 6 -2.33 -6.73 -7.90
N ARG A 7 -1.38 -5.79 -7.83
CA ARG A 7 -0.99 -4.96 -8.97
C ARG A 7 0.46 -5.20 -9.36
N SER A 8 0.70 -5.20 -10.67
CA SER A 8 2.04 -5.33 -11.25
C SER A 8 2.85 -4.06 -11.00
N VAL A 9 3.87 -4.18 -10.15
CA VAL A 9 4.85 -3.13 -9.84
C VAL A 9 5.45 -2.47 -11.09
N PRO A 10 5.85 -3.19 -12.16
CA PRO A 10 6.47 -2.56 -13.33
C PRO A 10 5.51 -1.67 -14.13
N MET A 11 4.23 -2.04 -14.16
CA MET A 11 3.20 -1.27 -14.85
C MET A 11 2.95 0.06 -14.14
N LEU A 12 3.03 0.05 -12.81
CA LEU A 12 2.95 1.25 -11.98
C LEU A 12 4.05 2.28 -12.31
N VAL A 13 5.27 1.77 -12.44
CA VAL A 13 6.48 2.55 -12.75
C VAL A 13 6.40 3.12 -14.16
N LEU A 14 6.06 2.28 -15.15
CA LEU A 14 5.90 2.70 -16.55
C LEU A 14 4.84 3.78 -16.71
N LEU A 15 3.64 3.59 -16.12
CA LEU A 15 2.57 4.58 -16.21
C LEU A 15 2.92 5.88 -15.48
N SER A 16 3.63 5.84 -14.36
CA SER A 16 4.05 7.06 -13.65
C SER A 16 5.02 7.89 -14.48
N ILE A 17 5.94 7.25 -15.21
CA ILE A 17 6.89 7.95 -16.10
C ILE A 17 6.16 8.48 -17.34
N VAL A 18 5.29 7.67 -17.96
CA VAL A 18 4.56 8.04 -19.19
C VAL A 18 3.53 9.16 -18.93
N THR A 19 2.91 9.19 -17.76
CA THR A 19 1.89 10.20 -17.39
C THR A 19 2.46 11.40 -16.64
N CYS A 20 3.79 11.58 -16.60
CA CYS A 20 4.46 12.65 -15.85
C CYS A 20 4.04 12.72 -14.36
N GLY A 21 3.83 11.58 -13.70
CA GLY A 21 3.48 11.51 -12.28
C GLY A 21 1.99 11.66 -11.96
N ILE A 22 1.09 11.79 -12.95
CA ILE A 22 -0.36 11.83 -12.70
C ILE A 22 -0.85 10.47 -12.19
N TYR A 23 -0.35 9.37 -12.75
CA TYR A 23 -0.73 8.03 -12.32
C TYR A 23 -0.33 7.73 -10.86
N TYR A 24 0.74 8.35 -10.36
CA TYR A 24 1.15 8.25 -8.97
C TYR A 24 0.06 8.74 -8.00
N LEU A 25 -0.64 9.81 -8.36
CA LEU A 25 -1.77 10.34 -7.57
C LEU A 25 -2.93 9.33 -7.52
N TYR A 26 -3.28 8.73 -8.66
CA TYR A 26 -4.29 7.68 -8.71
C TYR A 26 -3.89 6.47 -7.84
N TRP A 27 -2.62 6.08 -7.86
CA TRP A 27 -2.10 5.00 -7.04
C TRP A 27 -2.24 5.29 -5.54
N ILE A 28 -1.85 6.49 -5.09
CA ILE A 28 -2.03 6.91 -3.68
C ILE A 28 -3.49 6.73 -3.25
N TYR A 29 -4.44 7.23 -4.04
CA TYR A 29 -5.86 7.11 -3.73
C TYR A 29 -6.30 5.65 -3.60
N LYS A 30 -5.96 4.81 -4.59
CA LYS A 30 -6.35 3.40 -4.61
C LYS A 30 -5.72 2.61 -3.47
N THR A 31 -4.44 2.84 -3.19
CA THR A 31 -3.73 2.18 -2.09
C THR A 31 -4.32 2.58 -0.74
N THR A 32 -4.61 3.86 -0.52
CA THR A 32 -5.27 4.31 0.71
C THR A 32 -6.66 3.71 0.88
N ASP A 33 -7.45 3.61 -0.19
CA ASP A 33 -8.78 2.99 -0.15
C ASP A 33 -8.70 1.48 0.18
N GLU A 34 -7.71 0.77 -0.37
CA GLU A 34 -7.48 -0.64 -0.05
C GLU A 34 -7.06 -0.84 1.41
N ILE A 35 -6.12 -0.03 1.90
CA ILE A 35 -5.69 -0.06 3.30
C ILE A 35 -6.88 0.24 4.23
N LYS A 36 -7.69 1.25 3.89
CA LYS A 36 -8.92 1.59 4.62
C LYS A 36 -9.87 0.40 4.72
N ASN A 37 -10.20 -0.19 3.58
CA ASN A 37 -11.14 -1.30 3.48
C ASN A 37 -10.64 -2.57 4.19
N PHE A 38 -9.33 -2.80 4.16
CA PHE A 38 -8.71 -3.93 4.84
C PHE A 38 -8.63 -3.74 6.36
N MET A 39 -8.20 -2.55 6.80
CA MET A 39 -8.11 -2.23 8.21
C MET A 39 -9.49 -2.04 8.84
N GLY A 40 -10.51 -1.71 8.06
CA GLY A 40 -11.86 -1.39 8.56
C GLY A 40 -11.89 -0.04 9.28
N ARG A 41 -10.99 0.87 8.90
CA ARG A 41 -10.75 2.16 9.56
C ARG A 41 -11.56 3.25 8.87
N GLU A 42 -12.58 3.80 9.54
CA GLU A 42 -13.38 4.90 8.98
C GLU A 42 -12.67 6.26 9.07
N ASP A 43 -11.67 6.37 9.93
CA ASP A 43 -10.80 7.54 10.12
C ASP A 43 -9.90 7.83 8.90
N ILE A 44 -9.70 6.84 8.03
CA ILE A 44 -8.92 6.99 6.81
C ILE A 44 -9.81 7.51 5.67
N ASN A 45 -9.41 8.62 5.05
CA ASN A 45 -10.13 9.21 3.92
C ASN A 45 -9.21 9.33 2.68
N PRO A 46 -9.31 8.43 1.68
CA PRO A 46 -8.43 8.40 0.52
C PRO A 46 -8.56 9.66 -0.34
N ALA A 47 -9.75 10.24 -0.45
CA ALA A 47 -9.97 11.47 -1.20
C ALA A 47 -9.29 12.66 -0.52
N LEU A 48 -9.37 12.74 0.81
CA LEU A 48 -8.76 13.80 1.60
C LEU A 48 -7.23 13.75 1.47
N GLU A 49 -6.65 12.56 1.61
CA GLU A 49 -5.20 12.32 1.50
C GLU A 49 -4.68 12.71 0.12
N LEU A 50 -5.41 12.34 -0.95
CA LEU A 50 -5.09 12.74 -2.33
C LEU A 50 -5.11 14.26 -2.50
N ILE A 51 -6.13 14.93 -1.98
CA ILE A 51 -6.25 16.39 -2.03
C ILE A 51 -5.06 17.04 -1.32
N LEU A 52 -4.64 16.52 -0.15
CA LEU A 52 -3.45 17.05 0.52
C LEU A 52 -2.19 16.87 -0.32
N VAL A 53 -1.97 15.71 -0.95
CA VAL A 53 -0.82 15.50 -1.85
C VAL A 53 -0.83 16.52 -2.99
N LEU A 54 -2.01 16.78 -3.59
CA LEU A 54 -2.14 17.74 -4.68
C LEU A 54 -1.92 19.19 -4.23
N VAL A 55 -2.56 19.61 -3.14
CA VAL A 55 -2.49 20.98 -2.60
C VAL A 55 -1.11 21.32 -2.07
N THR A 56 -0.41 20.34 -1.51
CA THR A 56 0.96 20.52 -0.98
C THR A 56 2.04 20.29 -2.03
N CYS A 57 1.69 20.18 -3.31
CA CYS A 57 2.63 19.95 -4.41
C CYS A 57 3.55 18.74 -4.15
N ASN A 58 2.98 17.58 -3.82
CA ASN A 58 3.67 16.33 -3.49
C ASN A 58 4.48 16.32 -2.17
N ILE A 59 4.63 17.43 -1.44
CA ILE A 59 5.36 17.43 -0.17
C ILE A 59 4.68 16.51 0.86
N TYR A 60 3.35 16.49 0.89
CA TYR A 60 2.60 15.60 1.79
C TYR A 60 2.79 14.12 1.49
N SER A 61 3.26 13.74 0.29
CA SER A 61 3.50 12.34 -0.03
C SER A 61 4.57 11.69 0.87
N LEU A 62 5.51 12.48 1.40
CA LEU A 62 6.50 12.02 2.40
C LEU A 62 5.83 11.60 3.70
N TYR A 63 4.91 12.43 4.21
CA TYR A 63 4.13 12.11 5.40
C TYR A 63 3.22 10.91 5.14
N TRP A 64 2.65 10.82 3.94
CA TRP A 64 1.85 9.69 3.51
C TRP A 64 2.67 8.39 3.55
N TYR A 65 3.88 8.37 2.98
CA TYR A 65 4.77 7.20 3.04
C TYR A 65 5.10 6.79 4.47
N TYR A 66 5.33 7.75 5.37
CA TYR A 66 5.58 7.46 6.77
C TYR A 66 4.37 6.83 7.46
N LYS A 67 3.19 7.46 7.34
CA LYS A 67 1.95 7.02 7.99
C LYS A 67 1.49 5.67 7.45
N TYR A 68 1.36 5.54 6.14
CA TYR A 68 0.88 4.32 5.50
C TYR A 68 1.94 3.23 5.47
N GLY A 69 3.22 3.56 5.45
CA GLY A 69 4.30 2.59 5.65
C GLY A 69 4.17 1.87 6.99
N LYS A 70 3.97 2.61 8.09
CA LYS A 70 3.73 1.98 9.40
C LYS A 70 2.49 1.09 9.41
N ILE A 71 1.40 1.56 8.83
CA ILE A 71 0.16 0.78 8.78
C ILE A 71 0.39 -0.53 8.00
N VAL A 72 1.06 -0.48 6.84
CA VAL A 72 1.32 -1.66 6.01
C VAL A 72 2.30 -2.62 6.69
N TYR A 73 3.43 -2.12 7.22
CA TYR A 73 4.52 -2.94 7.73
C TYR A 73 4.36 -3.42 9.17
N LEU A 74 3.48 -2.77 9.96
CA LEU A 74 3.22 -3.18 11.35
C LEU A 74 1.79 -3.68 11.51
N GLU A 75 0.79 -2.89 11.09
CA GLU A 75 -0.60 -3.21 11.41
C GLU A 75 -1.19 -4.26 10.47
N MET A 76 -1.00 -4.11 9.16
CA MET A 76 -1.57 -5.02 8.16
C MET A 76 -0.89 -6.38 8.19
N THR A 77 0.42 -6.42 8.31
CA THR A 77 1.22 -7.64 8.50
C THR A 77 0.82 -8.36 9.78
N SER A 78 0.65 -7.66 10.91
CA SER A 78 0.14 -8.25 12.15
C SER A 78 -1.27 -8.81 11.97
N LYS A 79 -2.16 -8.07 11.31
CA LYS A 79 -3.53 -8.51 11.03
C LYS A 79 -3.59 -9.70 10.06
N ALA A 80 -2.61 -9.81 9.16
CA ALA A 80 -2.45 -10.92 8.23
C ALA A 80 -1.68 -12.11 8.82
N GLY A 81 -1.23 -12.04 10.08
CA GLY A 81 -0.47 -13.10 10.74
C GLY A 81 0.96 -13.28 10.22
N MET A 82 1.50 -12.28 9.51
CA MET A 82 2.89 -12.28 9.06
C MET A 82 3.83 -11.65 10.10
N ASP A 83 5.10 -12.05 10.03
CA ASP A 83 6.13 -11.47 10.88
C ASP A 83 6.32 -9.97 10.57
N ASN A 84 6.40 -9.17 11.64
CA ASN A 84 6.50 -7.70 11.59
C ASN A 84 7.94 -7.22 11.77
N SER A 85 8.92 -8.12 11.63
CA SER A 85 10.33 -7.86 11.91
C SER A 85 10.98 -6.88 10.92
N GLU A 86 10.44 -6.77 9.71
CA GLU A 86 10.91 -5.83 8.70
C GLU A 86 10.12 -4.52 8.77
N ASP A 87 10.68 -3.44 9.33
CA ASP A 87 10.13 -2.08 9.19
C ASP A 87 10.93 -1.30 8.14
N SER A 88 10.42 -1.24 6.92
CA SER A 88 11.01 -0.44 5.83
C SER A 88 10.37 0.95 5.70
N THR A 89 9.61 1.41 6.69
CA THR A 89 8.92 2.71 6.62
C THR A 89 9.90 3.86 6.42
N VAL A 90 11.01 3.89 7.17
CA VAL A 90 12.01 4.95 7.05
C VAL A 90 12.67 4.92 5.67
N LEU A 91 12.94 3.73 5.14
CA LEU A 91 13.46 3.54 3.79
C LEU A 91 12.49 4.12 2.75
N LEU A 92 11.18 3.83 2.88
CA LEU A 92 10.15 4.35 1.98
C LEU A 92 10.07 5.88 1.98
N VAL A 93 10.26 6.53 3.12
CA VAL A 93 10.27 8.01 3.20
C VAL A 93 11.48 8.58 2.47
N ILE A 94 12.67 8.01 2.70
CA ILE A 94 13.92 8.45 2.05
C ILE A 94 13.83 8.24 0.53
N LEU A 95 13.37 7.07 0.10
CA LEU A 95 13.15 6.77 -1.32
C LEU A 95 12.01 7.61 -1.90
N GLY A 96 10.96 7.92 -1.15
CA GLY A 96 9.88 8.80 -1.56
C GLY A 96 10.37 10.19 -1.97
N LEU A 97 11.40 10.69 -1.27
CA LEU A 97 12.04 11.99 -1.57
C LEU A 97 12.90 11.95 -2.84
N LEU A 98 13.71 10.90 -3.01
CA LEU A 98 14.72 10.82 -4.06
C LEU A 98 14.19 10.15 -5.34
N VAL A 99 13.47 9.04 -5.18
CA VAL A 99 13.00 8.16 -6.24
C VAL A 99 11.63 7.56 -5.87
N TYR A 100 10.57 8.39 -5.88
CA TYR A 100 9.21 8.00 -5.46
C TYR A 100 8.70 6.71 -6.12
N VAL A 101 9.12 6.48 -7.37
CA VAL A 101 8.81 5.28 -8.16
C VAL A 101 9.26 3.98 -7.47
N VAL A 102 10.46 3.98 -6.88
CA VAL A 102 11.01 2.81 -6.17
C VAL A 102 10.31 2.63 -4.82
N ALA A 103 9.97 3.72 -4.13
CA ALA A 103 9.18 3.66 -2.90
C ALA A 103 7.80 3.01 -3.16
N CYS A 104 7.11 3.41 -4.24
CA CYS A 104 5.87 2.75 -4.66
C CYS A 104 6.06 1.27 -4.92
N ALA A 105 7.15 0.90 -5.62
CA ALA A 105 7.43 -0.48 -5.98
C ALA A 105 7.59 -1.37 -4.74
N ILE A 106 8.38 -0.93 -3.76
CA ILE A 106 8.59 -1.64 -2.50
C ILE A 106 7.28 -1.77 -1.71
N MET A 107 6.51 -0.68 -1.60
CA MET A 107 5.22 -0.70 -0.89
C MET A 107 4.23 -1.66 -1.56
N GLN A 108 4.14 -1.61 -2.89
CA GLN A 108 3.24 -2.46 -3.65
C GLN A 108 3.63 -3.94 -3.55
N ASP A 109 4.93 -4.25 -3.55
CA ASP A 109 5.43 -5.61 -3.33
C ASP A 109 5.04 -6.13 -1.93
N LYS A 110 5.23 -5.32 -0.89
CA LYS A 110 4.82 -5.68 0.48
C LYS A 110 3.30 -5.90 0.59
N LEU A 111 2.49 -5.02 -0.01
CA LEU A 111 1.04 -5.18 -0.07
C LEU A 111 0.64 -6.47 -0.80
N ASN A 112 1.28 -6.78 -1.92
CA ASN A 112 1.03 -8.00 -2.68
C ASN A 112 1.36 -9.26 -1.85
N SER A 113 2.46 -9.24 -1.08
CA SER A 113 2.82 -10.31 -0.15
C SER A 113 1.72 -10.53 0.91
N ILE A 114 1.21 -9.43 1.50
CA ILE A 114 0.06 -9.48 2.43
C ILE A 114 -1.17 -10.10 1.77
N TRP A 115 -1.50 -9.71 0.53
CA TRP A 115 -2.67 -10.25 -0.17
C TRP A 115 -2.54 -11.74 -0.45
N ASN A 116 -1.36 -12.19 -0.87
CA ASN A 116 -1.11 -13.61 -1.14
C ASN A 116 -1.18 -14.45 0.15
N SER A 117 -0.62 -13.95 1.27
CA SER A 117 -0.66 -14.69 2.54
C SER A 117 -2.10 -14.89 3.05
N ILE A 118 -2.98 -13.92 2.80
CA ILE A 118 -4.39 -14.02 3.15
C ILE A 118 -5.12 -15.02 2.24
N ASP A 119 -4.85 -14.99 0.93
CA ASP A 119 -5.45 -15.93 -0.04
C ASP A 119 -5.08 -17.38 0.30
N ASP A 120 -3.82 -17.64 0.66
CA ASP A 120 -3.35 -18.94 1.13
C ASP A 120 -4.08 -19.39 2.43
N SER A 121 -4.32 -18.46 3.35
CA SER A 121 -5.02 -18.75 4.61
C SER A 121 -6.51 -19.09 4.40
N GLU A 122 -7.21 -18.39 3.49
CA GLU A 122 -8.61 -18.66 3.15
C GLU A 122 -8.74 -20.01 2.41
N ASN A 123 -7.82 -20.30 1.49
CA ASN A 123 -7.81 -21.54 0.73
C ASN A 123 -7.55 -22.77 1.65
N THR A 124 -6.61 -22.66 2.59
CA THR A 124 -6.32 -23.70 3.58
C THR A 124 -7.52 -23.99 4.50
N ALA A 125 -8.21 -22.95 4.96
CA ALA A 125 -9.41 -23.10 5.78
C ALA A 125 -10.53 -23.83 5.01
N SER A 126 -10.79 -23.43 3.76
CA SER A 126 -11.83 -24.05 2.92
C SER A 126 -11.54 -25.52 2.57
N SER A 127 -10.26 -25.89 2.45
CA SER A 127 -9.86 -27.29 2.19
C SER A 127 -10.05 -28.19 3.42
N THR A 128 -10.03 -27.62 4.62
CA THR A 128 -10.19 -28.35 5.89
C THR A 128 -11.65 -28.56 6.27
N GLU A 129 -12.56 -27.69 5.83
CA GLU A 129 -14.02 -27.82 6.06
C GLU A 129 -14.70 -28.83 5.12
N ASN A 130 -14.09 -29.16 3.98
CA ASN A 130 -14.65 -30.03 2.95
C ASN A 130 -14.16 -31.50 3.03
N ASN A 131 -13.52 -31.90 4.14
CA ASN A 131 -13.00 -33.25 4.40
C ASN A 131 -13.42 -33.73 5.80
#